data_AF-A0AAV4YET4-F1
#
_entry.id   AF-A0AAV4YET4-F1
#
_cell.length_a   1.000
_cell.length_b   1.000
_cell.length_c   1.000
_cell.angle_alpha   90.00
_cell.angle_beta   90.00
_cell.angle_gamma   90.00
#
_symmetry.space_group_name_H-M   'P 1'
#
loop_
_entity.id
_entity.type
_entity.pdbx_description
1 polymer ?
#
loop_
_entity_poly.entity_id
_entity_poly.type
_entity_poly.pdbx_seq_one_letter_code
_entity_poly.pdbx_strand_id
1 'polypeptide(L)'
;MRPYFLFKMTQLIRHDVNGVMSNSSFLRRCVGALSFPEEKLAHGHVIYEASEHVKRTMAPENYLLRYRCSAGYTLKGHKNIACVGNKWTHKVPTCLSNFAYNFLLKKRYR
;
A
#
# COMPACT_ATOMS: atom_id res chain seq x y z
N MET A 1 4.88 32.33 44.06
CA MET A 1 6.09 32.89 43.42
C MET A 1 6.18 32.33 42.01
N ARG A 2 6.15 33.20 40.99
CA ARG A 2 6.68 32.90 39.65
C ARG A 2 8.03 33.62 39.53
N PRO A 3 9.04 33.01 38.88
CA PRO A 3 9.53 33.59 37.63
C PRO A 3 10.01 32.59 36.53
N TYR A 4 9.61 32.88 35.27
CA TYR A 4 10.26 32.78 33.91
C TYR A 4 11.15 31.56 33.52
N PHE A 5 10.92 30.81 32.43
CA PHE A 5 11.08 31.10 30.98
C PHE A 5 10.20 30.12 30.15
N LEU A 6 9.22 30.49 29.31
CA LEU A 6 9.26 30.95 27.90
C LEU A 6 10.21 30.20 26.94
N PHE A 7 9.67 29.29 26.11
CA PHE A 7 9.96 29.21 24.66
C PHE A 7 8.87 28.42 23.88
N LYS A 8 8.06 29.20 23.13
CA LYS A 8 7.34 28.97 21.85
C LYS A 8 6.53 27.67 21.61
N MET A 9 5.21 27.78 21.39
CA MET A 9 4.56 28.04 20.07
C MET A 9 4.92 27.00 19.00
N THR A 10 4.13 25.92 18.89
CA THR A 10 3.62 25.36 17.61
C THR A 10 2.62 24.23 17.86
N GLN A 11 1.45 24.36 17.22
CA GLN A 11 0.38 23.38 16.97
C GLN A 11 -0.78 23.24 17.98
N LEU A 12 -1.96 23.57 17.44
CA LEU A 12 -3.30 23.55 18.04
C LEU A 12 -3.64 22.18 18.64
N ILE A 13 -3.75 22.10 19.97
CA ILE A 13 -4.46 21.03 20.64
C ILE A 13 -5.96 21.37 20.55
N ARG A 14 -6.70 20.71 19.66
CA ARG A 14 -8.17 20.67 19.76
C ARG A 14 -8.52 19.63 20.82
N HIS A 15 -8.92 20.10 22.00
CA HIS A 15 -9.57 19.28 23.02
C HIS A 15 -11.04 19.08 22.64
N ASP A 16 -11.46 17.84 22.45
CA ASP A 16 -12.88 17.47 22.33
C ASP A 16 -13.42 17.19 23.75
N VAL A 17 -14.50 17.87 24.13
CA VAL A 17 -15.03 17.94 25.50
C VAL A 17 -15.98 16.78 25.88
N ASN A 18 -16.05 15.71 25.08
CA ASN A 18 -17.07 14.65 25.28
C ASN A 18 -16.52 13.21 25.33
N GLY A 19 -15.29 12.97 25.80
CA GLY A 19 -14.88 11.64 26.28
C GLY A 19 -15.01 10.44 25.32
N VAL A 20 -15.19 10.68 24.02
CA VAL A 20 -15.21 9.65 22.99
C VAL A 20 -13.87 9.66 22.26
N MET A 21 -13.13 8.55 22.30
CA MET A 21 -11.98 8.35 21.42
C MET A 21 -12.46 8.12 19.97
N SER A 22 -12.80 9.17 19.21
CA SER A 22 -13.20 9.03 17.80
C SER A 22 -13.28 10.40 17.10
N ASN A 23 -12.93 10.64 15.82
CA ASN A 23 -12.27 9.87 14.78
C ASN A 23 -11.94 10.87 13.63
N SER A 24 -10.68 11.22 13.35
CA SER A 24 -10.36 11.97 12.11
C SER A 24 -10.21 10.99 10.95
N SER A 25 -11.34 10.37 10.60
CA SER A 25 -11.55 9.26 9.67
C SER A 25 -11.53 9.63 8.17
N PHE A 26 -10.75 10.64 7.75
CA PHE A 26 -10.63 11.05 6.34
C PHE A 26 -9.22 11.02 5.77
N LEU A 27 -8.25 10.38 6.43
CA LEU A 27 -6.97 10.15 5.76
C LEU A 27 -7.18 9.17 4.62
N ARG A 28 -6.79 9.58 3.41
CA ARG A 28 -6.82 8.72 2.22
C ARG A 28 -5.85 7.58 2.44
N ARG A 29 -6.36 6.39 2.72
CA ARG A 29 -5.57 5.20 3.03
C ARG A 29 -6.21 4.00 2.39
N CYS A 30 -5.38 3.13 1.83
CA CYS A 30 -5.85 1.87 1.28
C CYS A 30 -5.92 0.86 2.43
N VAL A 31 -7.11 0.35 2.71
CA VAL A 31 -7.37 -0.62 3.79
C VAL A 31 -7.26 -2.04 3.24
N GLY A 32 -6.58 -2.90 4.01
CA GLY A 32 -6.12 -4.22 3.58
C GLY A 32 -7.16 -5.34 3.55
N ALA A 33 -8.39 -5.13 4.03
CA ALA A 33 -9.36 -6.21 4.14
C ALA A 33 -9.91 -6.73 2.79
N LEU A 34 -9.73 -6.01 1.67
CA LEU A 34 -10.23 -6.41 0.35
C LEU A 34 -9.27 -6.09 -0.82
N SER A 35 -8.03 -5.67 -0.54
CA SER A 35 -7.12 -5.20 -1.61
C SER A 35 -5.61 -5.26 -1.32
N PHE A 36 -5.19 -5.80 -0.18
CA PHE A 36 -3.78 -6.05 0.10
C PHE A 36 -3.48 -7.53 -0.14
N PRO A 37 -2.31 -7.91 -0.69
CA PRO A 37 -1.95 -9.31 -0.82
C PRO A 37 -1.62 -9.86 0.57
N GLU A 38 -2.66 -10.20 1.33
CA GLU A 38 -2.57 -11.19 2.41
C GLU A 38 -2.18 -12.55 1.81
N GLU A 39 -2.54 -12.77 0.55
CA GLU A 39 -2.03 -13.87 -0.26
C GLU A 39 -0.68 -13.50 -0.86
N LYS A 40 0.35 -14.18 -0.34
CA LYS A 40 1.68 -14.30 -0.95
C LYS A 40 1.54 -14.35 -2.47
N LEU A 41 2.19 -13.42 -3.19
CA LEU A 41 2.21 -13.43 -4.65
C LEU A 41 2.77 -14.78 -5.13
N ALA A 42 1.92 -15.61 -5.73
CA ALA A 42 2.34 -16.93 -6.21
C ALA A 42 3.51 -16.78 -7.19
N HIS A 43 4.59 -17.53 -6.95
CA HIS A 43 5.83 -17.48 -7.76
C HIS A 43 6.44 -16.06 -7.84
N GLY A 44 6.30 -15.28 -6.77
CA GLY A 44 6.88 -13.96 -6.66
C GLY A 44 6.92 -13.44 -5.22
N HIS A 45 7.24 -12.17 -5.08
CA HIS A 45 7.22 -11.46 -3.81
C HIS A 45 6.84 -10.00 -4.02
N VAL A 46 6.31 -9.41 -2.94
CA VAL A 46 5.99 -7.99 -2.85
C VAL A 46 7.18 -7.29 -2.21
N ILE A 47 7.59 -6.18 -2.80
CA ILE A 47 8.67 -5.32 -2.31
C ILE A 47 8.01 -4.07 -1.75
N TYR A 48 8.10 -3.93 -0.43
CA TYR A 48 7.60 -2.79 0.33
C TYR A 48 8.66 -1.67 0.37
N GLU A 49 8.23 -0.44 0.64
CA GLU A 49 9.15 0.69 0.86
C GLU A 49 10.04 0.48 2.10
N ALA A 50 9.51 -0.19 3.12
CA ALA A 50 10.27 -0.58 4.31
C ALA A 50 9.86 -1.99 4.77
N SER A 51 10.82 -2.75 5.30
CA SER A 51 10.64 -4.16 5.69
C SER A 51 9.61 -4.36 6.80
N GLU A 52 9.44 -3.40 7.68
CA GLU A 52 8.45 -3.41 8.75
C GLU A 52 7.02 -3.23 8.24
N HIS A 53 6.85 -2.75 7.01
CA HIS A 53 5.53 -2.56 6.40
C HIS A 53 4.88 -3.88 5.96
N VAL A 54 5.62 -5.00 5.98
CA VAL A 54 5.10 -6.34 5.64
C VAL A 54 3.89 -6.72 6.50
N LYS A 55 3.86 -6.26 7.76
CA LYS A 55 2.78 -6.56 8.71
C LYS A 55 1.67 -5.50 8.74
N ARG A 56 1.74 -4.46 7.89
CA ARG A 56 0.74 -3.39 7.87
C ARG A 56 -0.52 -3.84 7.16
N THR A 57 -1.67 -3.48 7.74
CA THR A 57 -3.00 -3.68 7.16
C THR A 57 -3.50 -2.44 6.42
N MET A 58 -2.70 -1.37 6.36
CA MET A 58 -3.08 -0.07 5.84
C MET A 58 -1.89 0.66 5.22
N ALA A 59 -2.12 1.28 4.06
CA ALA A 59 -1.12 2.07 3.34
C ALA A 59 -1.52 3.55 3.27
N PRO A 60 -0.59 4.51 3.51
CA PRO A 60 -0.87 5.93 3.33
C PRO A 60 -1.06 6.30 1.85
N GLU A 61 -1.58 7.50 1.59
CA GLU A 61 -1.65 8.06 0.24
C GLU A 61 -0.26 8.07 -0.42
N ASN A 62 -0.21 7.79 -1.71
CA ASN A 62 0.99 7.66 -2.55
C ASN A 62 1.93 6.52 -2.17
N TYR A 63 1.54 5.64 -1.25
CA TYR A 63 2.34 4.47 -0.91
C TYR A 63 2.51 3.53 -2.10
N LEU A 64 3.74 3.13 -2.40
CA LEU A 64 4.07 2.29 -3.55
C LEU A 64 4.32 0.84 -3.14
N LEU A 65 3.62 -0.07 -3.83
CA LEU A 65 3.92 -1.49 -3.82
C LEU A 65 4.58 -1.87 -5.14
N ARG A 66 5.68 -2.61 -5.05
CA ARG A 66 6.38 -3.16 -6.22
C ARG A 66 6.31 -4.67 -6.18
N TYR A 67 6.18 -5.28 -7.35
CA TYR A 67 6.08 -6.73 -7.49
C TYR A 67 7.24 -7.29 -8.29
N ARG A 68 7.69 -8.47 -7.89
CA ARG A 68 8.75 -9.18 -8.58
C ARG A 68 8.42 -10.66 -8.64
N CYS A 69 8.50 -11.24 -9.83
CA CYS A 69 8.36 -12.67 -10.02
C CYS A 69 9.69 -13.40 -9.78
N SER A 70 9.59 -14.66 -9.38
CA SER A 70 10.69 -15.60 -9.32
C SER A 70 11.23 -15.91 -10.73
N ALA A 71 12.44 -16.46 -10.79
CA ALA A 71 13.05 -16.85 -12.07
C ALA A 71 12.17 -17.86 -12.83
N GLY A 72 12.07 -17.69 -14.15
CA GLY A 72 11.20 -18.53 -15.00
C GLY A 72 9.73 -18.08 -15.08
N TYR A 73 9.38 -16.99 -14.38
CA TYR A 73 8.05 -16.39 -14.40
C TYR A 73 8.09 -14.94 -14.90
N THR A 74 7.09 -14.58 -15.71
CA THR A 74 6.88 -13.23 -16.21
C THR A 74 5.68 -12.59 -15.54
N LEU A 75 5.82 -11.33 -15.15
CA LEU A 75 4.75 -10.55 -14.54
C LEU A 75 3.67 -10.20 -15.57
N LYS A 76 2.43 -10.59 -15.30
CA LYS A 76 1.24 -10.14 -16.03
C LYS A 76 0.52 -9.06 -15.23
N GLY A 77 0.55 -7.83 -15.73
CA GLY A 77 -0.08 -6.67 -15.12
C GLY A 77 0.93 -5.58 -14.79
N HIS A 78 0.58 -4.71 -13.84
CA HIS A 78 1.41 -3.57 -13.47
C HIS A 78 2.48 -3.98 -12.45
N LYS A 79 3.73 -3.63 -12.74
CA LYS A 79 4.87 -3.90 -11.85
C LYS A 79 4.79 -3.13 -10.53
N ASN A 80 4.19 -1.93 -10.58
CA ASN A 80 4.09 -1.04 -9.44
C ASN A 80 2.64 -0.57 -9.33
N ILE A 81 2.12 -0.50 -8.11
CA ILE A 81 0.81 0.08 -7.82
C ILE A 81 0.94 1.09 -6.68
N ALA A 82 0.25 2.21 -6.80
CA ALA A 82 0.18 3.25 -5.79
C ALA A 82 -1.18 3.26 -5.09
N CYS A 83 -1.22 3.65 -3.81
CA CYS A 83 -2.45 4.00 -3.12
C CYS A 83 -2.84 5.45 -3.44
N VAL A 84 -3.96 5.66 -4.12
CA VAL A 84 -4.45 6.99 -4.51
C VAL A 84 -5.95 7.06 -4.24
N GLY A 85 -6.38 8.03 -3.43
CA GLY A 85 -7.81 8.26 -3.16
C GLY A 85 -8.50 7.06 -2.52
N ASN A 86 -7.88 6.44 -1.51
CA ASN A 86 -8.34 5.22 -0.81
C ASN A 86 -8.36 3.95 -1.67
N LYS A 87 -7.82 3.98 -2.89
CA LYS A 87 -7.84 2.84 -3.80
C LYS A 87 -6.45 2.59 -4.37
N TRP A 88 -6.13 1.32 -4.59
CA TRP A 88 -4.96 0.99 -5.40
C TRP A 88 -5.23 1.34 -6.85
N THR A 89 -4.27 2.03 -7.45
CA THR A 89 -4.31 2.46 -8.87
C THR A 89 -4.51 1.28 -9.83
N HIS A 90 -4.00 0.09 -9.48
CA HIS A 90 -4.17 -1.11 -10.29
C HIS A 90 -4.37 -2.34 -9.40
N LYS A 91 -4.88 -3.42 -10.01
CA LYS A 91 -5.01 -4.72 -9.36
C LYS A 91 -3.64 -5.37 -9.15
N VAL A 92 -3.58 -6.25 -8.15
CA VAL A 92 -2.40 -7.09 -7.89
C VAL A 92 -2.06 -7.90 -9.15
N PRO A 93 -0.80 -7.89 -9.62
CA PRO A 93 -0.39 -8.63 -10.81
C PRO A 93 -0.29 -10.13 -10.52
N THR A 94 -0.19 -10.93 -11.59
CA THR A 94 0.02 -12.38 -11.50
C THR A 94 1.36 -12.75 -12.12
N CYS A 95 2.11 -13.65 -11.49
CA CYS A 95 3.30 -14.24 -12.10
C CYS A 95 2.92 -15.50 -12.87
N LEU A 96 3.12 -15.48 -14.18
CA LEU A 96 2.86 -16.62 -15.05
C LEU A 96 4.17 -17.24 -15.48
N SER A 97 4.22 -18.57 -15.61
CA SER A 97 5.39 -19.21 -16.21
C SER A 97 5.64 -18.64 -17.60
N ASN A 98 6.91 -18.55 -18.01
CA ASN A 98 7.25 -18.01 -19.33
C ASN A 98 6.49 -18.73 -20.46
N PHE A 99 6.26 -20.03 -20.33
CA PHE A 99 5.46 -20.81 -21.26
C PHE A 99 4.01 -20.31 -21.35
N ALA A 100 3.33 -20.18 -20.22
CA ALA A 100 1.95 -19.68 -20.17
C ALA A 100 1.85 -18.22 -20.64
N TYR A 101 2.82 -17.37 -20.26
CA TYR A 101 2.88 -15.98 -20.69
C TYR A 101 3.01 -15.85 -22.21
N ASN A 102 3.92 -16.62 -22.82
CA ASN A 102 4.09 -16.66 -24.28
C ASN A 102 2.82 -17.14 -25.00
N PHE A 103 2.12 -18.14 -24.44
CA PHE A 103 0.84 -18.60 -24.98
C PHE A 103 -0.23 -17.50 -24.96
N LEU A 104 -0.31 -16.71 -23.89
CA LEU A 104 -1.24 -15.58 -23.80
C LEU A 104 -0.88 -14.45 -24.78
N LEU A 105 0.40 -14.16 -24.98
CA LEU A 105 0.81 -13.17 -25.97
C LEU A 105 0.40 -13.59 -27.38
N LYS A 106 0.61 -14.86 -27.75
CA LYS A 106 0.15 -15.39 -29.05
C LYS A 106 -1.37 -15.28 -29.24
N LYS A 107 -2.18 -15.35 -28.17
CA LYS A 107 -3.64 -15.10 -28.23
C LYS A 107 -4.02 -13.62 -28.38
N ARG A 108 -3.16 -12.68 -27.99
CA ARG A 108 -3.42 -11.24 -28.13
C ARG A 108 -3.17 -10.74 -29.56
N TYR A 109 -2.28 -11.39 -30.31
CA TYR A 109 -1.90 -11.05 -31.68
C TYR A 109 -2.65 -11.86 -32.76
N ARG A 110 -3.68 -12.61 -32.35
CA ARG A 110 -4.56 -13.37 -33.23
C ARG A 110 -5.96 -12.81 -33.09
#